data_AF-A0A2J6II69-F1
#
_entry.id   AF-A0A2J6II69-F1
#
_cell.length_a   1.000
_cell.length_b   1.000
_cell.length_c   1.000
_cell.angle_alpha   90.00
_cell.angle_beta   90.00
_cell.angle_gamma   90.00
#
_symmetry.space_group_name_H-M   'P 1'
#
loop_
_entity.id
_entity.type
_entity.pdbx_description
1 polymer ?
#
loop_
_entity_poly.entity_id
_entity_poly.type
_entity_poly.pdbx_seq_one_letter_code
_entity_poly.pdbx_strand_id
1 'polypeptide(L)' 'GIKVVGLREASLLLVNGNSMILKGSRDMRLFECGKEPVEYKSGSDLSFLL' A
#
# COMPACT_ATOMS: atom_id res chain seq x y z
N GLY A 1 -14.35 -6.45 -2.52
CA GLY A 1 -14.66 -5.19 -1.82
C GLY A 1 -13.68 -4.13 -2.24
N ILE A 2 -14.02 -2.85 -2.09
CA ILE A 2 -13.11 -1.74 -2.39
C ILE A 2 -12.01 -1.70 -1.33
N LYS A 3 -10.75 -1.60 -1.76
CA LYS A 3 -9.58 -1.39 -0.90
C LYS A 3 -9.14 0.07 -1.02
N VAL A 4 -8.83 0.71 0.10
CA VAL A 4 -8.31 2.08 0.13
C VAL A 4 -6.92 2.07 0.75
N VAL A 5 -5.97 2.74 0.11
CA VAL A 5 -4.60 2.87 0.61
C VAL A 5 -4.41 4.25 1.21
N GLY A 6 -4.06 4.30 2.50
CA GLY A 6 -3.57 5.50 3.17
C GLY A 6 -2.07 5.64 2.98
N LEU A 7 -1.65 6.38 1.95
CA LEU A 7 -0.26 6.79 1.78
C LEU A 7 0.05 7.98 2.68
N ARG A 8 1.17 7.91 3.38
CA ARG A 8 1.70 9.01 4.18
C ARG A 8 2.54 9.91 3.28
N GLU A 9 2.69 11.16 3.69
CA GLU A 9 3.54 12.13 3.00
C GLU A 9 4.94 11.58 2.72
N ALA A 10 5.54 12.01 1.61
CA ALA A 10 6.82 11.51 1.10
C ALA A 10 6.87 9.98 0.84
N SER A 11 5.72 9.38 0.50
CA SER A 11 5.62 7.98 0.06
C SER A 11 4.84 7.88 -1.26
N LEU A 12 5.09 6.82 -2.04
CA LEU A 12 4.42 6.56 -3.31
C LEU A 12 4.30 5.06 -3.59
N LEU A 13 3.42 4.70 -4.52
CA LEU A 13 3.34 3.36 -5.09
C LEU A 13 4.05 3.37 -6.44
N LEU A 14 5.14 2.62 -6.55
CA LEU A 14 5.85 2.44 -7.82
C LEU A 14 5.24 1.25 -8.55
N VAL A 15 4.60 1.50 -9.70
CA VAL A 15 3.97 0.47 -10.52
C VAL A 15 4.77 0.23 -11.79
N ASN A 16 5.21 -1.01 -12.00
CA ASN A 16 5.93 -1.46 -13.19
C ASN A 16 5.28 -2.75 -13.70
N GLY A 17 4.41 -2.64 -14.71
CA GLY A 17 3.62 -3.78 -15.21
C GLY A 17 2.71 -4.36 -14.11
N ASN A 18 2.86 -5.66 -13.84
CA ASN A 18 2.13 -6.36 -12.76
C ASN A 18 2.83 -6.27 -11.39
N SER A 19 3.85 -5.42 -11.23
CA SER A 19 4.51 -5.18 -9.95
C SER A 19 4.09 -3.84 -9.35
N MET A 20 3.80 -3.83 -8.05
CA MET A 20 3.59 -2.63 -7.26
C MET A 20 4.43 -2.67 -5.98
N ILE A 21 5.30 -1.68 -5.79
CA ILE A 21 6.17 -1.58 -4.59
C ILE A 21 5.88 -0.29 -3.83
N LEU A 22 5.76 -0.37 -2.51
CA LEU A 22 5.72 0.82 -1.65
C LEU A 22 7.12 1.45 -1.57
N LYS A 23 7.24 2.71 -1.99
CA LYS A 23 8.47 3.51 -1.86
C LYS A 23 8.22 4.70 -0.92
N GLY A 24 9.27 5.16 -0.26
CA GLY A 24 9.22 6.21 0.76
C GLY A 24 9.87 5.74 2.07
N SER A 25 9.79 6.53 3.13
CA SER A 25 10.33 6.19 4.46
C SER A 25 9.27 5.76 5.46
N ARG A 26 8.00 5.74 5.07
CA ARG A 26 6.87 5.50 5.95
C ARG A 26 6.09 4.25 5.54
N ASP A 27 5.52 3.60 6.54
CA ASP A 27 4.59 2.50 6.34
C ASP A 27 3.25 3.02 5.81
N MET A 28 2.59 2.21 4.98
CA MET A 28 1.24 2.53 4.50
C MET A 28 0.19 1.75 5.28
N ARG A 29 -1.04 2.27 5.31
CA ARG A 29 -2.20 1.58 5.90
C ARG A 29 -3.19 1.16 4.82
N LEU A 30 -3.58 -0.11 4.82
CA LEU A 30 -4.63 -0.67 3.96
C LEU A 30 -5.94 -0.74 4.74
N PHE A 31 -7.01 -0.25 4.12
CA PHE A 31 -8.36 -0.25 4.67
C PHE A 31 -9.30 -1.10 3.81
N GLU A 32 -10.10 -1.93 4.49
CA GLU A 32 -11.21 -2.68 3.93
C GLU A 32 -12.42 -2.53 4.86
N CYS A 33 -13.61 -2.35 4.29
CA CYS A 33 -14.83 -2.17 5.08
C CYS A 33 -15.06 -3.39 6.01
N GLY A 34 -15.28 -3.12 7.30
CA GLY A 34 -15.53 -4.15 8.31
C GLY A 34 -14.29 -4.93 8.76
N LYS A 35 -13.08 -4.51 8.36
CA LYS A 35 -11.81 -5.12 8.82
C LYS A 35 -10.96 -4.09 9.56
N GLU A 36 -10.18 -4.57 10.53
CA GLU A 36 -9.13 -3.77 11.15
C GLU A 36 -8.10 -3.34 10.10
N PRO A 37 -7.62 -2.08 10.11
CA PRO A 37 -6.62 -1.62 9.17
C PRO A 37 -5.29 -2.38 9.32
N VAL A 38 -4.62 -2.65 8.20
CA VAL A 38 -3.35 -3.39 8.18
C VAL A 38 -2.22 -2.46 7.72
N GLU A 39 -1.09 -2.45 8.44
CA GLU A 39 0.11 -1.68 8.07
C GLU A 39 1.07 -2.53 7.23
N TYR A 40 1.64 -1.94 6.18
CA TYR A 40 2.68 -2.54 5.36
C TYR A 40 3.94 -1.67 5.38
N LYS A 41 5.09 -2.34 5.57
CA LYS A 41 6.38 -1.66 5.67
C LYS A 41 6.81 -1.02 4.36
N SER A 42 7.55 0.09 4.42
CA SER A 42 8.23 0.60 3.23
C SER A 42 9.09 -0.50 2.58
N GLY A 43 9.07 -0.56 1.24
CA GLY A 43 9.71 -1.60 0.46
C GLY A 43 8.86 -2.87 0.27
N SER A 44 7.68 -2.96 0.89
CA SER A 44 6.77 -4.10 0.71
C SER A 44 6.32 -4.23 -0.75
N ASP A 45 6.24 -5.49 -1.20
CA ASP A 45 5.56 -5.85 -2.44
C ASP A 45 4.04 -5.87 -2.22
N LEU A 46 3.35 -5.06 -3.01
CA LEU A 46 1.91 -4.83 -2.95
C LEU A 46 1.22 -5.25 -4.25
N SER A 47 1.87 -6.08 -5.06
CA SER A 47 1.35 -6.54 -6.35
C SER A 47 0.01 -7.28 -6.24
N PHE A 48 -0.37 -7.76 -5.05
CA PHE A 48 -1.69 -8.32 -4.75
C PHE A 48 -2.85 -7.28 -4.76
N LEU A 49 -2.53 -5.99 -4.91
CA LEU A 49 -3.51 -4.89 -5.02
C LEU A 49 -3.84 -4.54 -6.48
N LEU A 50 -3.10 -5.08 -7.46
CA LEU A 50 -3.41 -4.97 -8.89
C LEU A 50 -4.45 -6.02 -9.30
#